data_AF-A0A7W1HFM3-F1
#
_entry.id   AF-A0A7W1HFM3-F1
#
_cell.length_a   1.000
_cell.length_b   1.000
_cell.length_c   1.000
_cell.angle_alpha   90.00
_cell.angle_beta   90.00
_cell.angle_gamma   90.00
#
_symmetry.space_group_name_H-M   'P 1'
#
loop_
_entity.id
_entity.type
_entity.pdbx_description
1 polymer ?
#
loop_
_entity_poly.entity_id
_entity_poly.type
_entity_poly.pdbx_seq_one_letter_code
_entity_poly.pdbx_strand_id
1 'polypeptide(L)'
;MRYIFTLMIAILGCVTSHLSAADDSGHNGVTWLTNYEEAVDKAKSSSKPLILFFTGSDWCSWCNKLDKEVFDSQEFANVAGDNYVFLKLDFTLYSQIPPQLSAQNKQLQKKYDVRSFPTLVILDSTAQQQIGVTGYRTGGGRLYADHLKKMVDNHSNYKDKLQSTHSQKLSGLELRKLYEKSKELDLPNDTSYLLKIGMESELKSYFLTERYRFLAEEGLIHDKEAVAIKQQLFALDPNNELHTHYDLAVIEFEAFSEEKGRNKDLAISPLLDYIDKFGSQDKGNLWRLQMIISQVYLDKNQLTASLKHAQASYDASPPSVQSEIASAIRNIQSQLNVAR
;
A
#
# COMPACT_ATOMS: atom_id res chain seq x y z
N MET A 1 19.38 -89.78 14.28
CA MET A 1 19.32 -88.38 14.76
C MET A 1 19.19 -87.48 13.53
N ARG A 2 18.01 -86.85 13.33
CA ARG A 2 17.74 -85.61 12.55
C ARG A 2 18.00 -85.63 11.03
N TYR A 3 17.23 -84.99 10.17
CA TYR A 3 15.81 -84.61 10.05
C TYR A 3 15.64 -84.35 8.55
N ILE A 4 14.56 -84.86 7.95
CA ILE A 4 14.11 -84.53 6.60
C ILE A 4 13.60 -83.08 6.64
N PHE A 5 14.12 -82.21 5.76
CA PHE A 5 13.61 -80.83 5.64
C PHE A 5 12.97 -80.62 4.26
N THR A 6 11.72 -80.18 4.35
CA THR A 6 10.69 -80.09 3.35
C THR A 6 10.92 -78.93 2.38
N LEU A 7 10.64 -79.17 1.09
CA LEU A 7 10.62 -78.18 0.02
C LEU A 7 9.42 -77.23 0.23
N MET A 8 9.67 -75.94 0.47
CA MET A 8 8.63 -74.90 0.53
C MET A 8 8.51 -74.23 -0.84
N ILE A 9 7.39 -74.45 -1.54
CA ILE A 9 7.03 -73.75 -2.77
C ILE A 9 6.38 -72.42 -2.37
N ALA A 10 7.06 -71.30 -2.63
CA ALA A 10 6.48 -69.97 -2.50
C ALA A 10 5.68 -69.63 -3.77
N ILE A 11 4.36 -69.56 -3.63
CA ILE A 11 3.45 -69.07 -4.67
C ILE A 11 3.54 -67.54 -4.67
N LEU A 12 4.14 -66.98 -5.71
CA LEU A 12 4.22 -65.55 -5.95
C LEU A 12 2.87 -65.07 -6.50
N GLY A 13 2.01 -64.54 -5.62
CA GLY A 13 0.77 -63.88 -5.99
C GLY A 13 1.07 -62.55 -6.69
N CYS A 14 0.83 -62.50 -8.00
CA CYS A 14 0.89 -61.28 -8.80
C CYS A 14 -0.32 -60.42 -8.46
N VAL A 15 -0.15 -59.45 -7.55
CA VAL A 15 -1.15 -58.42 -7.27
C VAL A 15 -1.07 -57.41 -8.42
N THR A 16 -2.00 -57.52 -9.36
CA THR A 16 -2.20 -56.51 -10.40
C THR A 16 -2.83 -55.28 -9.75
N SER A 17 -2.00 -54.28 -9.45
CA SER A 17 -2.45 -52.94 -9.13
C SER A 17 -3.15 -52.36 -10.37
N HIS A 18 -4.48 -52.36 -10.34
CA HIS A 18 -5.29 -51.53 -11.22
C HIS A 18 -4.97 -50.07 -10.91
N LEU A 19 -4.12 -49.47 -11.73
CA LEU A 19 -3.93 -48.04 -11.80
C LEU A 19 -5.24 -47.47 -12.36
N SER A 20 -6.12 -47.00 -11.47
CA SER A 20 -7.24 -46.16 -11.87
C SER A 20 -6.63 -44.90 -12.44
N ALA A 21 -6.69 -44.74 -13.77
CA ALA A 21 -6.45 -43.46 -14.40
C ALA A 21 -7.37 -42.45 -13.70
N ALA A 22 -6.78 -41.42 -13.09
CA ALA A 22 -7.52 -40.26 -12.65
C ALA A 22 -8.19 -39.67 -13.89
N ASP A 23 -9.51 -39.59 -13.85
CA ASP A 23 -10.34 -38.96 -14.86
C ASP A 23 -10.02 -37.45 -14.85
N ASP A 24 -9.16 -37.01 -15.77
CA ASP A 24 -8.90 -35.60 -16.07
C ASP A 24 -10.12 -35.04 -16.81
N SER A 25 -11.24 -35.00 -16.09
CA SER A 25 -12.38 -34.18 -16.47
C SER A 25 -11.99 -32.75 -16.17
N GLY A 26 -11.55 -32.04 -17.22
CA GLY A 26 -11.18 -30.62 -17.15
C GLY A 26 -12.22 -29.83 -16.37
N HIS A 27 -11.85 -29.45 -15.15
CA HIS A 27 -12.65 -28.55 -14.34
C HIS A 27 -12.67 -27.19 -15.04
N ASN A 28 -13.77 -26.91 -15.72
CA ASN A 28 -14.05 -25.57 -16.23
C ASN A 28 -14.29 -24.65 -15.03
N GLY A 29 -13.25 -23.92 -14.62
CA GLY A 29 -13.33 -22.89 -13.57
C GLY A 29 -12.85 -23.32 -12.19
N VAL A 30 -13.09 -22.46 -11.20
CA VAL A 30 -12.63 -22.63 -9.81
C VAL A 30 -13.76 -23.01 -8.85
N THR A 31 -13.41 -23.73 -7.78
CA THR A 31 -14.37 -24.13 -6.73
C THR A 31 -14.64 -22.98 -5.77
N TRP A 32 -15.87 -22.48 -5.77
CA TRP A 32 -16.32 -21.42 -4.87
C TRP A 32 -16.95 -21.97 -3.60
N LEU A 33 -16.44 -21.55 -2.45
CA LEU A 33 -17.13 -21.65 -1.18
C LEU A 33 -18.08 -20.47 -1.00
N THR A 34 -19.03 -20.60 -0.06
CA THR A 34 -19.93 -19.49 0.34
C THR A 34 -19.92 -19.25 1.85
N ASN A 35 -19.45 -20.20 2.65
CA ASN A 35 -19.27 -20.06 4.09
C ASN A 35 -17.85 -19.54 4.39
N TYR A 36 -17.76 -18.43 5.13
CA TYR A 36 -16.47 -17.80 5.42
C TYR A 36 -15.61 -18.63 6.39
N GLU A 37 -16.21 -19.24 7.42
CA GLU A 37 -15.49 -20.06 8.39
C GLU A 37 -14.88 -21.29 7.72
N GLU A 38 -15.66 -21.97 6.87
CA GLU A 38 -15.17 -23.10 6.05
C GLU A 38 -14.01 -22.67 5.14
N ALA A 39 -14.10 -21.50 4.51
CA ALA A 39 -13.05 -20.99 3.64
C ALA A 39 -11.77 -20.64 4.43
N VAL A 40 -11.91 -20.09 5.63
CA VAL A 40 -10.78 -19.80 6.53
C VAL A 40 -10.11 -21.10 6.98
N ASP A 41 -10.88 -22.10 7.39
CA ASP A 41 -10.33 -23.38 7.82
C ASP A 41 -9.62 -24.11 6.68
N LYS A 42 -10.20 -24.08 5.48
CA LYS A 42 -9.58 -24.63 4.27
C LYS A 42 -8.29 -23.90 3.90
N ALA A 43 -8.26 -22.57 3.98
CA ALA A 43 -7.08 -21.76 3.70
C ALA A 43 -5.93 -22.11 4.65
N LYS A 44 -6.24 -22.20 5.96
CA LYS A 44 -5.28 -22.59 7.00
C LYS A 44 -4.77 -24.01 6.80
N SER A 45 -5.66 -24.98 6.60
CA SER A 45 -5.28 -26.39 6.52
C SER A 45 -4.50 -26.72 5.24
N SER A 46 -4.67 -25.92 4.18
CA SER A 46 -3.97 -26.10 2.91
C SER A 46 -2.80 -25.14 2.71
N SER A 47 -2.55 -24.24 3.67
CA SER A 47 -1.54 -23.17 3.57
C SER A 47 -1.68 -22.31 2.31
N LYS A 48 -2.91 -22.12 1.82
CA LYS A 48 -3.21 -21.33 0.60
C LYS A 48 -3.83 -19.99 0.96
N PRO A 49 -3.48 -18.89 0.26
CA PRO A 49 -4.17 -17.61 0.42
C PRO A 49 -5.67 -17.73 0.11
N LEU A 50 -6.47 -16.89 0.76
CA LEU A 50 -7.93 -16.86 0.61
C LEU A 50 -8.36 -15.65 -0.22
N ILE A 51 -9.07 -15.90 -1.31
CA ILE A 51 -9.65 -14.89 -2.20
C ILE A 51 -11.13 -14.70 -1.86
N LEU A 52 -11.48 -13.52 -1.37
CA LEU A 52 -12.87 -13.12 -1.14
C LEU A 52 -13.36 -12.35 -2.37
N PHE A 53 -14.33 -12.90 -3.09
CA PHE A 53 -14.94 -12.25 -4.24
C PHE A 53 -16.30 -11.63 -3.86
N PHE A 54 -16.30 -10.31 -3.68
CA PHE A 54 -17.50 -9.52 -3.50
C PHE A 54 -18.13 -9.26 -4.87
N THR A 55 -19.37 -9.73 -5.07
CA THR A 55 -20.07 -9.70 -6.36
C THR A 55 -21.56 -9.42 -6.21
N GLY A 56 -22.23 -9.11 -7.33
CA GLY A 56 -23.68 -9.01 -7.43
C GLY A 56 -24.17 -9.73 -8.67
N SER A 57 -24.40 -11.04 -8.57
CA SER A 57 -24.58 -11.93 -9.73
C SER A 57 -25.75 -11.57 -10.65
N ASP A 58 -26.82 -10.97 -10.12
CA ASP A 58 -28.06 -10.70 -10.85
C ASP A 58 -28.26 -9.24 -11.29
N TRP A 59 -27.31 -8.33 -10.99
CA TRP A 59 -27.40 -6.92 -11.40
C TRP A 59 -26.06 -6.29 -11.80
N CYS A 60 -24.92 -6.85 -11.41
CA CYS A 60 -23.60 -6.26 -11.67
C CYS A 60 -23.01 -6.77 -12.99
N SER A 61 -23.12 -5.96 -14.05
CA SER A 61 -22.58 -6.31 -15.38
C SER A 61 -21.07 -6.55 -15.39
N TRP A 62 -20.29 -5.72 -14.67
CA TRP A 62 -18.83 -5.88 -14.57
C TRP A 62 -18.42 -7.13 -13.78
N CYS A 63 -19.23 -7.54 -12.82
CA CYS A 63 -19.02 -8.78 -12.08
C CYS A 63 -19.22 -9.99 -12.98
N ASN A 64 -20.30 -9.99 -13.76
CA ASN A 64 -20.58 -11.04 -14.74
C ASN A 64 -19.51 -11.10 -15.84
N LYS A 65 -18.94 -9.95 -16.20
CA LYS A 65 -17.81 -9.89 -17.13
C LYS A 65 -16.55 -10.52 -16.51
N LEU A 66 -16.25 -10.23 -15.25
CA LEU A 66 -15.14 -10.84 -14.53
C LEU A 66 -15.29 -12.37 -14.40
N ASP A 67 -16.48 -12.85 -14.01
CA ASP A 67 -16.76 -14.30 -13.90
C ASP A 67 -16.47 -14.99 -15.24
N LYS A 68 -17.04 -14.47 -16.34
CA LYS A 68 -16.91 -15.08 -17.68
C LYS A 68 -15.51 -15.00 -18.28
N GLU A 69 -14.86 -13.83 -18.21
CA GLU A 69 -13.56 -13.62 -18.85
C GLU A 69 -12.41 -14.24 -18.05
N VAL A 70 -12.61 -14.45 -16.75
CA VAL A 70 -11.54 -14.88 -15.84
C VAL A 70 -11.92 -16.18 -15.14
N PHE A 71 -12.90 -16.19 -14.24
CA PHE A 71 -13.12 -17.32 -13.33
C PHE A 71 -13.65 -18.58 -14.02
N ASP A 72 -14.39 -18.43 -15.11
CA ASP A 72 -14.90 -19.53 -15.95
C ASP A 72 -13.85 -20.03 -16.96
N SER A 73 -12.71 -19.35 -17.10
CA SER A 73 -11.70 -19.70 -18.08
C SER A 73 -10.79 -20.84 -17.60
N GLN A 74 -10.48 -21.78 -18.50
CA GLN A 74 -9.53 -22.87 -18.21
C GLN A 74 -8.12 -22.34 -17.89
N GLU A 75 -7.73 -21.23 -18.53
CA GLU A 75 -6.43 -20.59 -18.28
C GLU A 75 -6.29 -20.13 -16.83
N PHE A 76 -7.35 -19.53 -16.26
CA PHE A 76 -7.35 -19.14 -14.86
C PHE A 76 -7.36 -20.36 -13.94
N ALA A 77 -8.23 -21.35 -14.22
CA ALA A 77 -8.31 -22.57 -13.42
C ALA A 77 -6.95 -23.29 -13.33
N ASN A 78 -6.24 -23.42 -14.45
CA ASN A 78 -4.93 -24.08 -14.51
C ASN A 78 -3.83 -23.35 -13.73
N VAL A 79 -3.89 -22.01 -13.64
CA VAL A 79 -2.83 -21.21 -12.99
C VAL A 79 -3.17 -20.88 -11.54
N ALA A 80 -4.44 -20.71 -11.21
CA ALA A 80 -4.89 -20.19 -9.91
C ALA A 80 -5.76 -21.16 -9.12
N GLY A 81 -6.44 -22.11 -9.77
CA GLY A 81 -7.45 -22.97 -9.16
C GLY A 81 -6.94 -23.73 -7.94
N ASP A 82 -5.73 -24.29 -8.05
CA ASP A 82 -5.09 -25.02 -6.96
C ASP A 82 -4.19 -24.16 -6.05
N ASN A 83 -4.00 -22.88 -6.36
CA ASN A 83 -3.11 -22.02 -5.58
C ASN A 83 -3.83 -21.21 -4.50
N TYR A 84 -5.17 -21.14 -4.57
CA TYR A 84 -5.98 -20.33 -3.68
C TYR A 84 -7.20 -21.07 -3.16
N VAL A 85 -7.75 -20.59 -2.06
CA VAL A 85 -9.12 -20.88 -1.65
C VAL A 85 -10.01 -19.73 -2.09
N PHE A 86 -11.17 -20.02 -2.67
CA PHE A 86 -12.06 -19.00 -3.21
C PHE A 86 -13.38 -18.96 -2.43
N LEU A 87 -13.77 -17.78 -1.96
CA LEU A 87 -15.06 -17.51 -1.31
C LEU A 87 -15.86 -16.51 -2.13
N LYS A 88 -17.06 -16.90 -2.59
CA LYS A 88 -17.98 -15.99 -3.28
C LYS A 88 -18.92 -15.35 -2.25
N LEU A 89 -18.89 -14.02 -2.19
CA LEU A 89 -19.72 -13.18 -1.33
C LEU A 89 -20.70 -12.40 -2.22
N ASP A 90 -21.83 -13.03 -2.52
CA ASP A 90 -22.83 -12.50 -3.45
C ASP A 90 -23.85 -11.58 -2.75
N PHE A 91 -24.13 -10.45 -3.39
CA PHE A 91 -25.07 -9.41 -2.97
C PHE A 91 -26.18 -9.32 -4.01
N THR A 92 -27.17 -10.19 -3.94
CA THR A 92 -28.26 -10.26 -4.93
C THR A 92 -29.32 -9.18 -4.70
N LEU A 93 -29.95 -8.71 -5.78
CA LEU A 93 -31.11 -7.80 -5.70
C LEU A 93 -32.45 -8.48 -6.00
N TYR A 94 -32.44 -9.48 -6.87
CA TYR A 94 -33.63 -10.16 -7.36
C TYR A 94 -33.72 -11.60 -6.85
N SER A 95 -32.57 -12.24 -6.63
CA SER A 95 -32.44 -13.62 -6.20
C SER A 95 -32.43 -13.73 -4.68
N GLN A 96 -33.02 -14.79 -4.13
CA GLN A 96 -33.00 -15.04 -2.68
C GLN A 96 -31.74 -15.82 -2.29
N ILE A 97 -31.06 -15.35 -1.24
CA ILE A 97 -29.98 -16.08 -0.55
C ILE A 97 -30.36 -16.30 0.92
N PRO A 98 -29.87 -17.38 1.56
CA PRO A 98 -30.10 -17.62 2.98
C PRO A 98 -29.78 -16.39 3.85
N PRO A 99 -30.64 -16.01 4.82
CA PRO A 99 -30.43 -14.83 5.66
C PRO A 99 -29.07 -14.81 6.38
N GLN A 100 -28.57 -15.99 6.78
CA GLN A 100 -27.28 -16.17 7.43
C GLN A 100 -26.13 -15.77 6.50
N LEU A 101 -26.19 -16.18 5.22
CA LEU A 101 -25.19 -15.80 4.22
C LEU A 101 -25.28 -14.30 3.89
N SER A 102 -26.49 -13.74 3.78
CA SER A 102 -26.65 -12.29 3.58
C SER A 102 -26.04 -11.48 4.73
N ALA A 103 -26.26 -11.91 5.99
CA ALA A 103 -25.69 -11.28 7.17
C ALA A 103 -24.16 -11.41 7.21
N GLN A 104 -23.62 -12.61 6.93
CA GLN A 104 -22.18 -12.86 6.80
C GLN A 104 -21.56 -11.92 5.75
N ASN A 105 -22.13 -11.87 4.55
CA ASN A 105 -21.60 -11.07 3.44
C ASN A 105 -21.57 -9.59 3.82
N LYS A 106 -22.64 -9.06 4.44
CA LYS A 106 -22.68 -7.66 4.93
C LYS A 106 -21.64 -7.39 6.02
N GLN A 107 -21.44 -8.33 6.95
CA GLN A 107 -20.41 -8.20 7.98
C GLN A 107 -19.01 -8.15 7.36
N LEU A 108 -18.72 -9.02 6.40
CA LEU A 108 -17.43 -9.06 5.72
C LEU A 108 -17.22 -7.82 4.82
N GLN A 109 -18.26 -7.33 4.15
CA GLN A 109 -18.19 -6.09 3.38
C GLN A 109 -17.75 -4.92 4.25
N LYS A 110 -18.36 -4.79 5.44
CA LYS A 110 -17.97 -3.77 6.41
C LYS A 110 -16.55 -3.99 6.94
N LYS A 111 -16.18 -5.24 7.26
CA LYS A 111 -14.85 -5.59 7.79
C LYS A 111 -13.72 -5.19 6.83
N TYR A 112 -13.92 -5.37 5.53
CA TYR A 112 -12.91 -5.10 4.50
C TYR A 112 -13.17 -3.79 3.74
N ASP A 113 -14.04 -2.91 4.26
CA ASP A 113 -14.42 -1.61 3.66
C ASP A 113 -14.71 -1.68 2.15
N VAL A 114 -15.45 -2.71 1.71
CA VAL A 114 -15.76 -2.92 0.29
C VAL A 114 -16.93 -2.03 -0.13
N ARG A 115 -16.63 -1.01 -0.94
CA ARG A 115 -17.60 0.02 -1.38
C ARG A 115 -18.13 -0.16 -2.80
N SER A 116 -17.56 -1.06 -3.60
CA SER A 116 -17.92 -1.24 -5.01
C SER A 116 -17.74 -2.69 -5.48
N PHE A 117 -18.39 -3.04 -6.58
CA PHE A 117 -18.36 -4.38 -7.17
C PHE A 117 -17.93 -4.33 -8.65
N PRO A 118 -17.16 -5.32 -9.16
CA PRO A 118 -16.56 -6.44 -8.43
C PRO A 118 -15.34 -6.02 -7.60
N THR A 119 -15.19 -6.60 -6.41
CA THR A 119 -13.99 -6.42 -5.57
C THR A 119 -13.49 -7.78 -5.09
N LEU A 120 -12.19 -8.01 -5.20
CA LEU A 120 -11.48 -9.14 -4.63
C LEU A 120 -10.60 -8.65 -3.50
N VAL A 121 -10.76 -9.27 -2.33
CA VAL A 121 -9.84 -9.11 -1.19
C VAL A 121 -9.00 -10.38 -1.08
N ILE A 122 -7.69 -10.21 -1.08
CA ILE A 122 -6.72 -11.32 -0.95
C ILE A 122 -6.25 -11.34 0.50
N LEU A 123 -6.41 -12.47 1.17
CA LEU A 123 -5.92 -12.69 2.52
C LEU A 123 -4.79 -13.72 2.51
N ASP A 124 -3.92 -13.65 3.50
CA ASP A 124 -2.94 -14.68 3.79
C ASP A 124 -3.61 -16.02 4.16
N SER A 125 -2.83 -17.10 4.26
CA SER A 125 -3.34 -18.43 4.57
C SER A 125 -3.94 -18.54 5.97
N THR A 126 -3.63 -17.61 6.88
CA THR A 126 -4.23 -17.54 8.21
C THR A 126 -5.56 -16.78 8.25
N ALA A 127 -5.90 -16.09 7.16
CA ALA A 127 -7.00 -15.14 7.03
C ALA A 127 -6.96 -13.98 8.05
N GLN A 128 -5.78 -13.70 8.62
CA GLN A 128 -5.58 -12.61 9.57
C GLN A 128 -5.07 -11.34 8.91
N GLN A 129 -4.30 -11.48 7.82
CA GLN A 129 -3.68 -10.35 7.14
C GLN A 129 -4.20 -10.20 5.72
N GLN A 130 -4.59 -8.97 5.37
CA GLN A 130 -4.89 -8.60 3.99
C GLN A 130 -3.58 -8.45 3.20
N ILE A 131 -3.47 -9.15 2.09
CA ILE A 131 -2.37 -9.05 1.11
C ILE A 131 -2.63 -7.89 0.14
N GLY A 132 -3.89 -7.68 -0.25
CA GLY A 132 -4.27 -6.57 -1.11
C GLY A 132 -5.68 -6.69 -1.66
N VAL A 133 -6.06 -5.72 -2.47
CA VAL A 133 -7.40 -5.60 -3.08
C VAL A 133 -7.25 -5.37 -4.59
N THR A 134 -8.13 -5.97 -5.38
CA THR A 134 -8.21 -5.74 -6.83
C THR A 134 -9.66 -5.82 -7.30
N GLY A 135 -9.95 -5.30 -8.49
CA GLY A 135 -11.27 -5.43 -9.13
C GLY A 135 -11.14 -6.03 -10.53
N TYR A 136 -12.13 -5.76 -11.38
CA TYR A 136 -12.07 -6.16 -12.79
C TYR A 136 -10.83 -5.60 -13.49
N ARG A 137 -10.17 -6.45 -14.29
CA ARG A 137 -9.04 -6.08 -15.15
C ARG A 137 -9.21 -6.75 -16.50
N THR A 138 -8.99 -6.00 -17.57
CA THR A 138 -8.95 -6.54 -18.93
C THR A 138 -7.72 -7.42 -19.13
N GLY A 139 -7.82 -8.47 -19.93
CA GLY A 139 -6.68 -9.33 -20.29
C GLY A 139 -6.94 -10.83 -20.18
N GLY A 140 -8.12 -11.24 -19.68
CA GLY A 140 -8.53 -12.64 -19.59
C GLY A 140 -7.91 -13.40 -18.41
N GLY A 141 -8.24 -14.69 -18.32
CA GLY A 141 -7.91 -15.57 -17.21
C GLY A 141 -6.43 -15.64 -16.86
N ARG A 142 -5.56 -15.86 -17.86
CA ARG A 142 -4.12 -15.99 -17.61
C ARG A 142 -3.50 -14.74 -16.97
N LEU A 143 -3.73 -13.57 -17.56
CA LEU A 143 -3.15 -12.32 -17.06
C LEU A 143 -3.69 -11.96 -15.67
N TYR A 144 -4.95 -12.30 -15.40
CA TYR A 144 -5.54 -12.09 -14.08
C TYR A 144 -4.92 -13.02 -13.03
N ALA A 145 -4.71 -14.30 -13.36
CA ALA A 145 -4.03 -15.25 -12.48
C ALA A 145 -2.59 -14.82 -12.17
N ASP A 146 -1.83 -14.38 -13.19
CA ASP A 146 -0.47 -13.85 -13.02
C ASP A 146 -0.45 -12.59 -12.15
N HIS A 147 -1.47 -11.73 -12.25
CA HIS A 147 -1.65 -10.57 -11.37
C HIS A 147 -1.87 -10.98 -9.90
N LEU A 148 -2.78 -11.93 -9.64
CA LEU A 148 -2.98 -12.45 -8.27
C LEU A 148 -1.70 -13.07 -7.71
N LYS A 149 -1.00 -13.88 -8.52
CA LYS A 149 0.27 -14.48 -8.15
C LYS A 149 1.30 -13.41 -7.78
N LYS A 150 1.45 -12.37 -8.59
CA LYS A 150 2.39 -11.27 -8.31
C LYS A 150 2.08 -10.57 -6.99
N MET A 151 0.82 -10.33 -6.68
CA MET A 151 0.42 -9.72 -5.39
C MET A 151 0.85 -10.59 -4.21
N VAL A 152 0.56 -11.89 -4.27
CA VAL A 152 0.91 -12.85 -3.22
C VAL A 152 2.43 -13.04 -3.10
N ASP A 153 3.14 -13.21 -4.21
CA ASP A 153 4.60 -13.36 -4.22
C ASP A 153 5.29 -12.12 -3.64
N ASN A 154 4.82 -10.92 -3.99
CA ASN A 154 5.37 -9.68 -3.45
C ASN A 154 5.22 -9.60 -1.93
N HIS A 155 4.07 -10.01 -1.41
CA HIS A 155 3.80 -10.03 0.03
C HIS A 155 4.62 -11.11 0.75
N SER A 156 4.67 -12.33 0.22
CA SER A 156 5.47 -13.43 0.77
C SER A 156 6.95 -13.06 0.83
N ASN A 157 7.52 -12.60 -0.29
CA ASN A 157 8.92 -12.19 -0.36
C ASN A 157 9.25 -11.06 0.64
N TYR A 158 8.29 -10.17 0.88
CA TYR A 158 8.43 -9.12 1.88
C TYR A 158 8.41 -9.71 3.30
N LYS A 159 7.48 -10.61 3.61
CA LYS A 159 7.39 -11.25 4.93
C LYS A 159 8.60 -12.12 5.25
N ASP A 160 9.14 -12.84 4.29
CA ASP A 160 10.36 -13.63 4.46
C ASP A 160 11.55 -12.73 4.81
N LYS A 161 11.69 -11.59 4.12
CA LYS A 161 12.72 -10.60 4.44
C LYS A 161 12.47 -9.93 5.80
N LEU A 162 11.23 -9.61 6.14
CA LEU A 162 10.89 -9.03 7.44
C LEU A 162 11.24 -10.01 8.56
N GLN A 163 10.94 -11.30 8.43
CA GLN A 163 11.29 -12.30 9.44
C GLN A 163 12.80 -12.37 9.69
N SER A 164 13.62 -12.17 8.64
CA SER A 164 15.07 -12.14 8.78
C SER A 164 15.61 -11.02 9.69
N THR A 165 14.84 -9.92 9.91
CA THR A 165 15.23 -8.82 10.82
C THR A 165 15.41 -9.28 12.26
N HIS A 166 14.70 -10.35 12.67
CA HIS A 166 14.77 -10.89 14.02
C HIS A 166 16.01 -11.74 14.27
N SER A 167 16.61 -12.30 13.20
CA SER A 167 17.76 -13.22 13.30
C SER A 167 19.07 -12.57 12.88
N GLN A 168 19.03 -11.51 12.07
CA GLN A 168 20.20 -10.82 11.54
C GLN A 168 20.06 -9.31 11.70
N LYS A 169 21.16 -8.63 12.04
CA LYS A 169 21.20 -7.16 12.06
C LYS A 169 21.25 -6.65 10.63
N LEU A 170 20.10 -6.27 10.08
CA LEU A 170 20.00 -5.63 8.77
C LEU A 170 20.69 -4.26 8.77
N SER A 171 21.19 -3.86 7.60
CA SER A 171 21.60 -2.48 7.35
C SER A 171 20.38 -1.55 7.34
N GLY A 172 20.57 -0.30 7.72
CA GLY A 172 19.64 0.81 7.56
C GLY A 172 19.12 0.95 6.13
N LEU A 173 19.91 0.67 5.10
CA LEU A 173 19.45 0.62 3.70
C LEU A 173 18.42 -0.48 3.47
N GLU A 174 18.61 -1.67 4.05
CA GLU A 174 17.64 -2.77 3.97
C GLU A 174 16.39 -2.47 4.80
N LEU A 175 16.55 -1.91 6.00
CA LEU A 175 15.44 -1.45 6.83
C LEU A 175 14.61 -0.39 6.10
N ARG A 176 15.24 0.54 5.40
CA ARG A 176 14.55 1.57 4.63
C ARG A 176 13.74 0.96 3.49
N LYS A 177 14.32 0.03 2.73
CA LYS A 177 13.60 -0.69 1.66
C LYS A 177 12.40 -1.47 2.21
N LEU A 178 12.55 -2.13 3.36
CA LEU A 178 11.44 -2.81 4.01
C LEU A 178 10.37 -1.83 4.49
N TYR A 179 10.78 -0.70 5.08
CA TYR A 179 9.86 0.34 5.54
C TYR A 179 9.05 0.92 4.38
N GLU A 180 9.70 1.32 3.28
CA GLU A 180 9.03 1.82 2.07
C GLU A 180 8.07 0.76 1.51
N LYS A 181 8.49 -0.51 1.49
CA LYS A 181 7.64 -1.62 1.02
C LYS A 181 6.44 -1.87 1.94
N SER A 182 6.60 -1.71 3.25
CA SER A 182 5.51 -1.85 4.22
C SER A 182 4.43 -0.80 4.04
N LYS A 183 4.82 0.44 3.66
CA LYS A 183 3.88 1.51 3.27
C LYS A 183 3.17 1.19 1.95
N GLU A 184 3.91 0.73 0.94
CA GLU A 184 3.34 0.34 -0.36
C GLU A 184 2.30 -0.78 -0.22
N LEU A 185 2.54 -1.72 0.69
CA LEU A 185 1.66 -2.85 0.97
C LEU A 185 0.57 -2.55 2.02
N ASP A 186 0.48 -1.31 2.51
CA ASP A 186 -0.47 -0.88 3.55
C ASP A 186 -0.45 -1.76 4.81
N LEU A 187 0.77 -1.98 5.34
CA LEU A 187 1.03 -2.83 6.51
C LEU A 187 1.41 -1.97 7.73
N PRO A 188 0.43 -1.35 8.44
CA PRO A 188 0.71 -0.35 9.47
C PRO A 188 1.52 -0.90 10.65
N ASN A 189 1.22 -2.13 11.11
CA ASN A 189 1.97 -2.74 12.22
C ASN A 189 3.44 -2.96 11.86
N ASP A 190 3.71 -3.44 10.64
CA ASP A 190 5.08 -3.63 10.18
C ASP A 190 5.77 -2.28 9.96
N THR A 191 5.05 -1.29 9.43
CA THR A 191 5.53 0.09 9.25
C THR A 191 5.99 0.68 10.58
N SER A 192 5.16 0.59 11.62
CA SER A 192 5.52 1.07 12.97
C SER A 192 6.70 0.30 13.57
N TYR A 193 6.76 -1.01 13.37
CA TYR A 193 7.88 -1.83 13.84
C TYR A 193 9.21 -1.45 13.15
N LEU A 194 9.20 -1.35 11.81
CA LEU A 194 10.36 -0.99 11.00
C LEU A 194 10.85 0.42 11.30
N LEU A 195 9.93 1.37 11.50
CA LEU A 195 10.25 2.73 11.92
C LEU A 195 10.96 2.74 13.27
N LYS A 196 10.44 1.98 14.25
CA LYS A 196 11.02 1.87 15.58
C LYS A 196 12.45 1.34 15.56
N ILE A 197 12.70 0.24 14.86
CA ILE A 197 14.06 -0.32 14.79
C ILE A 197 15.00 0.50 13.88
N GLY A 198 14.44 1.19 12.87
CA GLY A 198 15.18 2.05 11.96
C GLY A 198 15.76 3.30 12.63
N MET A 199 15.08 3.86 13.64
CA MET A 199 15.58 4.99 14.44
C MET A 199 16.87 4.66 15.22
N GLU A 200 17.20 3.39 15.39
CA GLU A 200 18.44 2.91 16.04
C GLU A 200 19.52 2.48 15.01
N SER A 201 19.26 2.66 13.71
CA SER A 201 20.17 2.26 12.62
C SER A 201 21.13 3.37 12.18
N GLU A 202 22.04 3.06 11.26
CA GLU A 202 22.91 4.07 10.64
C GLU A 202 22.14 5.10 9.80
N LEU A 203 20.91 4.78 9.38
CA LEU A 203 20.01 5.72 8.71
C LEU A 203 19.03 6.39 9.68
N LYS A 204 19.36 6.49 10.98
CA LYS A 204 18.46 7.08 11.98
C LYS A 204 17.89 8.44 11.60
N SER A 205 18.63 9.30 10.87
CA SER A 205 18.13 10.61 10.45
C SER A 205 16.87 10.46 9.58
N TYR A 206 16.91 9.55 8.60
CA TYR A 206 15.75 9.24 7.74
C TYR A 206 14.55 8.75 8.56
N PHE A 207 14.76 7.80 9.48
CA PHE A 207 13.67 7.23 10.27
C PHE A 207 13.11 8.21 11.31
N LEU A 208 13.94 9.07 11.88
CA LEU A 208 13.50 10.15 12.76
C LEU A 208 12.65 11.16 11.99
N THR A 209 13.05 11.53 10.77
CA THR A 209 12.25 12.39 9.88
C THR A 209 10.90 11.75 9.57
N GLU A 210 10.85 10.46 9.24
CA GLU A 210 9.58 9.76 8.98
C GLU A 210 8.71 9.65 10.25
N ARG A 211 9.31 9.47 11.45
CA ARG A 211 8.54 9.48 12.70
C ARG A 211 7.98 10.86 13.01
N TYR A 212 8.76 11.91 12.76
CA TYR A 212 8.30 13.29 12.90
C TYR A 212 7.13 13.59 11.95
N ARG A 213 7.20 13.12 10.70
CA ARG A 213 6.10 13.22 9.73
C ARG A 213 4.83 12.52 10.22
N PHE A 214 4.92 11.31 10.76
CA PHE A 214 3.75 10.62 11.33
C PHE A 214 3.13 11.40 12.50
N LEU A 215 3.96 11.91 13.41
CA LEU A 215 3.46 12.74 14.51
C LEU A 215 2.78 14.01 14.00
N ALA A 216 3.28 14.61 12.93
CA ALA A 216 2.69 15.76 12.28
C ALA A 216 1.30 15.45 11.69
N GLU A 217 1.18 14.35 10.94
CA GLU A 217 -0.09 13.87 10.35
C GLU A 217 -1.14 13.52 11.42
N GLU A 218 -0.70 13.04 12.60
CA GLU A 218 -1.58 12.76 13.74
C GLU A 218 -1.97 14.03 14.55
N GLY A 219 -1.47 15.21 14.16
CA GLY A 219 -1.70 16.46 14.91
C GLY A 219 -0.90 16.55 16.21
N LEU A 220 0.15 15.74 16.36
CA LEU A 220 1.03 15.63 17.53
C LEU A 220 2.38 16.34 17.32
N ILE A 221 2.46 17.29 16.39
CA ILE A 221 3.71 18.01 16.08
C ILE A 221 4.27 18.83 17.25
N HIS A 222 3.44 19.11 18.25
CA HIS A 222 3.80 19.80 19.50
C HIS A 222 3.97 18.86 20.70
N ASP A 223 3.81 17.54 20.51
CA ASP A 223 4.04 16.57 21.57
C ASP A 223 5.53 16.53 21.97
N LYS A 224 5.79 16.09 23.21
CA LYS A 224 7.14 15.96 23.76
C LYS A 224 8.03 15.07 22.87
N GLU A 225 7.48 14.03 22.28
CA GLU A 225 8.21 13.16 21.35
C GLU A 225 8.63 13.93 20.10
N ALA A 226 7.71 14.66 19.47
CA ALA A 226 7.99 15.44 18.26
C ALA A 226 9.07 16.50 18.50
N VAL A 227 9.00 17.20 19.65
CA VAL A 227 10.00 18.20 20.05
C VAL A 227 11.37 17.54 20.25
N ALA A 228 11.43 16.38 20.91
CA ALA A 228 12.68 15.67 21.13
C ALA A 228 13.30 15.16 19.81
N ILE A 229 12.48 14.63 18.90
CA ILE A 229 12.92 14.18 17.58
C ILE A 229 13.48 15.35 16.77
N LYS A 230 12.77 16.49 16.73
CA LYS A 230 13.23 17.70 16.02
C LYS A 230 14.60 18.16 16.53
N GLN A 231 14.81 18.17 17.84
CA GLN A 231 16.11 18.52 18.44
C GLN A 231 17.22 17.55 18.04
N GLN A 232 16.92 16.24 18.03
CA GLN A 232 17.88 15.23 17.59
C GLN A 232 18.23 15.41 16.11
N LEU A 233 17.24 15.64 15.24
CA LEU A 233 17.44 15.87 13.82
C LEU A 233 18.35 17.08 13.55
N PHE A 234 18.14 18.19 14.25
CA PHE A 234 19.04 19.36 14.14
C PHE A 234 20.47 19.08 14.63
N ALA A 235 20.64 18.24 15.65
CA ALA A 235 21.96 17.83 16.10
C ALA A 235 22.68 16.93 15.09
N LEU A 236 21.93 16.17 14.28
CA LEU A 236 22.48 15.27 13.26
C LEU A 236 22.87 15.95 11.97
N ASP A 237 22.20 17.04 11.63
CA ASP A 237 22.41 17.74 10.36
C ASP A 237 22.41 19.29 10.54
N PRO A 238 23.32 19.85 11.36
CA PRO A 238 23.30 21.26 11.72
C PRO A 238 23.49 22.21 10.53
N ASN A 239 24.14 21.72 9.47
CA ASN A 239 24.46 22.47 8.25
C ASN A 239 23.53 22.14 7.08
N ASN A 240 22.53 21.29 7.28
CA ASN A 240 21.58 20.88 6.25
C ASN A 240 22.23 20.16 5.04
N GLU A 241 23.28 19.38 5.27
CA GLU A 241 23.94 18.56 4.25
C GLU A 241 23.05 17.36 3.82
N LEU A 242 22.17 16.89 4.72
CA LEU A 242 21.21 15.83 4.44
C LEU A 242 19.82 16.36 4.08
N HIS A 243 19.66 17.68 3.91
CA HIS A 243 18.39 18.36 3.71
C HIS A 243 17.39 18.21 4.89
N THR A 244 17.86 17.90 6.10
CA THR A 244 16.98 17.67 7.25
C THR A 244 16.17 18.92 7.63
N HIS A 245 16.77 20.11 7.54
CA HIS A 245 16.05 21.35 7.81
C HIS A 245 14.98 21.64 6.76
N TYR A 246 15.20 21.24 5.51
CA TYR A 246 14.22 21.36 4.45
C TYR A 246 13.01 20.47 4.73
N ASP A 247 13.26 19.18 5.00
CA ASP A 247 12.21 18.21 5.26
C ASP A 247 11.36 18.63 6.46
N LEU A 248 11.98 19.10 7.55
CA LEU A 248 11.29 19.62 8.71
C LEU A 248 10.42 20.83 8.38
N ALA A 249 10.93 21.79 7.60
CA ALA A 249 10.15 22.97 7.21
C ALA A 249 8.91 22.60 6.39
N VAL A 250 9.03 21.63 5.48
CA VAL A 250 7.90 21.13 4.68
C VAL A 250 6.88 20.40 5.56
N ILE A 251 7.33 19.49 6.43
CA ILE A 251 6.44 18.76 7.35
C ILE A 251 5.67 19.73 8.26
N GLU A 252 6.35 20.73 8.83
CA GLU A 252 5.72 21.73 9.69
C GLU A 252 4.73 22.62 8.93
N PHE A 253 5.06 23.01 7.70
CA PHE A 253 4.14 23.75 6.84
C PHE A 253 2.86 22.96 6.56
N GLU A 254 2.96 21.68 6.22
CA GLU A 254 1.83 20.78 5.98
C GLU A 254 0.95 20.68 7.23
N ALA A 255 1.55 20.37 8.38
CA ALA A 255 0.83 20.25 9.65
C ALA A 255 0.12 21.55 10.05
N PHE A 256 0.81 22.69 10.00
CA PHE A 256 0.22 23.98 10.38
C PHE A 256 -0.86 24.46 9.42
N SER A 257 -0.84 24.01 8.16
CA SER A 257 -1.87 24.31 7.17
C SER A 257 -3.19 23.58 7.46
N GLU A 258 -3.11 22.41 8.10
CA GLU A 258 -4.27 21.56 8.45
C GLU A 258 -4.84 21.84 9.85
N GLU A 259 -4.06 22.47 10.74
CA GLU A 259 -4.49 22.81 12.10
C GLU A 259 -5.69 23.79 12.12
N LYS A 260 -6.82 23.32 12.68
CA LYS A 260 -8.02 24.14 12.84
C LYS A 260 -7.81 25.27 13.84
N GLY A 261 -8.19 26.49 13.44
CA GLY A 261 -8.19 27.66 14.31
C GLY A 261 -6.85 28.39 14.44
N ARG A 262 -5.79 27.89 13.81
CA ARG A 262 -4.51 28.61 13.74
C ARG A 262 -4.55 29.63 12.62
N ASN A 263 -3.85 30.75 12.82
CA ASN A 263 -3.69 31.73 11.74
C ASN A 263 -2.89 31.07 10.61
N LYS A 264 -3.53 30.84 9.46
CA LYS A 264 -2.89 30.30 8.25
C LYS A 264 -1.68 31.12 7.80
N ASP A 265 -1.54 32.38 8.25
CA ASP A 265 -0.35 33.20 8.00
C ASP A 265 0.90 32.66 8.70
N LEU A 266 0.73 31.93 9.81
CA LEU A 266 1.83 31.27 10.53
C LEU A 266 2.25 29.94 9.89
N ALA A 267 1.42 29.37 9.01
CA ALA A 267 1.72 28.09 8.39
C ALA A 267 2.99 28.14 7.53
N ILE A 268 3.25 29.27 6.86
CA ILE A 268 4.44 29.47 6.02
C ILE A 268 5.71 29.82 6.80
N SER A 269 5.62 30.08 8.12
CA SER A 269 6.77 30.48 8.93
C SER A 269 7.96 29.50 8.84
N PRO A 270 7.76 28.17 8.94
CA PRO A 270 8.86 27.21 8.79
C PRO A 270 9.58 27.31 7.43
N LEU A 271 8.83 27.59 6.36
CA LEU A 271 9.40 27.75 5.01
C LEU A 271 10.22 29.04 4.90
N LEU A 272 9.72 30.13 5.47
CA LEU A 272 10.42 31.42 5.50
C LEU A 272 11.72 31.31 6.31
N ASP A 273 11.66 30.68 7.48
CA ASP A 273 12.83 30.47 8.35
C ASP A 273 13.89 29.60 7.64
N TYR A 274 13.46 28.57 6.90
CA TYR A 274 14.37 27.77 6.08
C TYR A 274 15.04 28.59 4.97
N ILE A 275 14.26 29.38 4.23
CA ILE A 275 14.78 30.22 3.13
C ILE A 275 15.80 31.24 3.66
N ASP A 276 15.52 31.87 4.80
CA ASP A 276 16.43 32.83 5.43
C ASP A 276 17.78 32.18 5.78
N LYS A 277 17.73 30.98 6.39
CA LYS A 277 18.94 30.29 6.86
C LYS A 277 19.73 29.59 5.75
N PHE A 278 19.05 28.93 4.80
CA PHE A 278 19.67 28.01 3.83
C PHE A 278 19.38 28.33 2.36
N GLY A 279 18.43 29.22 2.06
CA GLY A 279 17.94 29.43 0.69
C GLY A 279 19.03 29.85 -0.31
N SER A 280 20.05 30.59 0.13
CA SER A 280 21.17 30.99 -0.74
C SER A 280 22.05 29.82 -1.21
N GLN A 281 22.12 28.76 -0.40
CA GLN A 281 22.92 27.55 -0.66
C GLN A 281 22.10 26.45 -1.33
N ASP A 282 20.78 26.44 -1.13
CA ASP A 282 19.85 25.44 -1.68
C ASP A 282 18.97 26.02 -2.80
N LYS A 283 19.61 26.39 -3.92
CA LYS A 283 18.87 26.87 -5.11
C LYS A 283 17.93 25.81 -5.69
N GLY A 284 18.25 24.53 -5.51
CA GLY A 284 17.46 23.40 -6.03
C GLY A 284 16.05 23.35 -5.45
N ASN A 285 15.90 23.67 -4.16
CA ASN A 285 14.61 23.70 -3.48
C ASN A 285 14.04 25.11 -3.28
N LEU A 286 14.88 26.16 -3.30
CA LEU A 286 14.45 27.54 -3.06
C LEU A 286 13.25 27.94 -3.94
N TRP A 287 13.31 27.69 -5.25
CA TRP A 287 12.23 28.09 -6.16
C TRP A 287 10.90 27.40 -5.83
N ARG A 288 10.93 26.14 -5.37
CA ARG A 288 9.74 25.38 -4.98
C ARG A 288 9.09 25.98 -3.74
N LEU A 289 9.89 26.28 -2.72
CA LEU A 289 9.41 26.91 -1.50
C LEU A 289 8.82 28.29 -1.78
N GLN A 290 9.46 29.08 -2.63
CA GLN A 290 8.94 30.38 -3.07
C GLN A 290 7.60 30.23 -3.82
N MET A 291 7.42 29.20 -4.67
CA MET A 291 6.12 28.93 -5.29
C MET A 291 5.04 28.52 -4.29
N ILE A 292 5.38 27.67 -3.31
CA ILE A 292 4.43 27.26 -2.26
C ILE A 292 3.95 28.49 -1.49
N ILE A 293 4.87 29.34 -1.03
CA ILE A 293 4.54 30.57 -0.31
C ILE A 293 3.72 31.52 -1.19
N SER A 294 4.08 31.66 -2.48
CA SER A 294 3.32 32.45 -3.44
C SER A 294 1.86 31.98 -3.56
N GLN A 295 1.64 30.67 -3.64
CA GLN A 295 0.29 30.10 -3.73
C GLN A 295 -0.52 30.34 -2.46
N VAL A 296 0.10 30.18 -1.29
CA VAL A 296 -0.57 30.44 0.00
C VAL A 296 -1.04 31.91 0.10
N TYR A 297 -0.22 32.85 -0.37
CA TYR A 297 -0.63 34.26 -0.44
C TYR A 297 -1.71 34.52 -1.48
N LEU A 298 -1.66 33.83 -2.62
CA LEU A 298 -2.66 33.93 -3.67
C LEU A 298 -4.04 33.48 -3.17
N ASP A 299 -4.11 32.35 -2.47
CA ASP A 299 -5.35 31.79 -1.91
C ASP A 299 -6.01 32.72 -0.88
N LYS A 300 -5.20 33.60 -0.27
CA LYS A 300 -5.65 34.63 0.68
C LYS A 300 -5.93 35.98 0.02
N ASN A 301 -5.88 36.06 -1.31
CA ASN A 301 -6.00 37.29 -2.10
C ASN A 301 -4.95 38.36 -1.73
N GLN A 302 -3.80 37.96 -1.19
CA GLN A 302 -2.67 38.85 -0.89
C GLN A 302 -1.75 38.96 -2.12
N LEU A 303 -2.30 39.55 -3.18
CA LEU A 303 -1.70 39.53 -4.53
C LEU A 303 -0.29 40.13 -4.61
N THR A 304 0.00 41.20 -3.86
CA THR A 304 1.34 41.81 -3.84
C THR A 304 2.39 40.89 -3.22
N ALA A 305 2.05 40.22 -2.11
CA ALA A 305 2.95 39.26 -1.46
C ALA A 305 3.14 38.02 -2.35
N SER A 306 2.05 37.50 -2.90
CA SER A 306 2.08 36.39 -3.87
C SER A 306 3.03 36.70 -5.04
N LEU A 307 2.86 37.87 -5.69
CA LEU A 307 3.69 38.28 -6.82
C LEU A 307 5.19 38.34 -6.47
N LYS A 308 5.52 38.89 -5.29
CA LYS A 308 6.92 38.96 -4.81
C LYS A 308 7.55 37.58 -4.72
N HIS A 309 6.85 36.61 -4.14
CA HIS A 309 7.34 35.24 -3.99
C HIS A 309 7.39 34.49 -5.34
N ALA A 310 6.40 34.70 -6.23
CA ALA A 310 6.43 34.14 -7.58
C ALA A 310 7.65 34.63 -8.38
N GLN A 311 8.00 35.91 -8.28
CA GLN A 311 9.19 36.49 -8.92
C GLN A 311 10.49 35.90 -8.33
N ALA A 312 10.59 35.84 -7.00
CA ALA A 312 11.75 35.21 -6.34
C ALA A 312 11.89 33.72 -6.73
N SER A 313 10.78 33.03 -6.96
CA SER A 313 10.80 31.67 -7.50
C SER A 313 11.36 31.62 -8.92
N TYR A 314 10.87 32.49 -9.81
CA TYR A 314 11.35 32.57 -11.18
C TYR A 314 12.87 32.76 -11.25
N ASP A 315 13.39 33.70 -10.46
CA ASP A 315 14.82 34.02 -10.40
C ASP A 315 15.68 32.84 -9.91
N ALA A 316 15.14 32.00 -9.02
CA ALA A 316 15.81 30.82 -8.48
C ALA A 316 15.60 29.55 -9.32
N SER A 317 14.67 29.56 -10.28
CA SER A 317 14.21 28.35 -10.97
C SER A 317 15.09 27.96 -12.17
N PRO A 318 15.21 26.64 -12.46
CA PRO A 318 15.91 26.18 -13.66
C PRO A 318 15.11 26.51 -14.94
N PRO A 319 15.76 26.62 -16.10
CA PRO A 319 15.10 26.99 -17.36
C PRO A 319 13.90 26.10 -17.74
N SER A 320 13.91 24.83 -17.31
CA SER A 320 12.84 23.86 -17.59
C SER A 320 11.47 24.23 -17.03
N VAL A 321 11.40 25.04 -15.96
CA VAL A 321 10.13 25.42 -15.30
C VAL A 321 9.83 26.92 -15.38
N GLN A 322 10.77 27.74 -15.86
CA GLN A 322 10.62 29.20 -15.93
C GLN A 322 9.40 29.65 -16.72
N SER A 323 9.06 28.96 -17.83
CA SER A 323 7.89 29.31 -18.65
C SER A 323 6.58 29.20 -17.88
N GLU A 324 6.43 28.15 -17.07
CA GLU A 324 5.25 27.90 -16.24
C GLU A 324 5.14 28.96 -15.14
N ILE A 325 6.25 29.24 -14.45
CA ILE A 325 6.30 30.27 -13.39
C ILE A 325 6.02 31.66 -13.96
N ALA A 326 6.55 31.99 -15.14
CA ALA A 326 6.24 33.25 -15.83
C ALA A 326 4.75 33.38 -16.16
N SER A 327 4.08 32.27 -16.49
CA SER A 327 2.63 32.26 -16.69
C SER A 327 1.87 32.55 -15.40
N ALA A 328 2.27 31.92 -14.29
CA ALA A 328 1.70 32.20 -12.97
C ALA A 328 1.87 33.68 -12.58
N ILE A 329 3.07 34.25 -12.80
CA ILE A 329 3.35 35.68 -12.56
C ILE A 329 2.39 36.57 -13.36
N ARG A 330 2.23 36.32 -14.67
CA ARG A 330 1.31 37.11 -15.51
C ARG A 330 -0.14 37.03 -15.02
N ASN A 331 -0.58 35.86 -14.57
CA ASN A 331 -1.92 35.68 -14.02
C ASN A 331 -2.11 36.49 -12.73
N ILE A 332 -1.14 36.45 -11.81
CA ILE A 332 -1.20 37.23 -10.56
C ILE A 332 -1.19 38.75 -10.87
N GLN A 333 -0.35 39.20 -11.81
CA GLN A 333 -0.31 40.59 -12.25
C GLN A 333 -1.64 41.05 -12.86
N SER A 334 -2.27 40.20 -13.67
CA SER A 334 -3.59 40.47 -14.24
C SER A 334 -4.64 40.68 -13.14
N GLN A 335 -4.69 39.79 -12.14
CA GLN A 335 -5.60 39.94 -10.99
C GLN A 335 -5.32 41.22 -10.20
N LEU A 336 -4.04 41.56 -9.99
CA LEU A 336 -3.65 42.77 -9.27
C LEU A 336 -4.08 44.05 -10.01
N ASN A 337 -4.01 44.05 -11.34
CA ASN A 337 -4.45 45.17 -12.17
C ASN A 337 -5.98 45.33 -12.16
N VAL A 338 -6.74 44.24 -12.04
CA VAL A 338 -8.21 44.28 -11.91
C VAL A 338 -8.65 44.74 -10.52
N ALA A 339 -7.85 44.49 -9.49
CA ALA A 339 -8.14 44.88 -8.11
C ALA A 339 -7.82 46.34 -7.77
N ARG A 340 -7.13 47.06 -8.65
CA ARG A 340 -6.82 48.50 -8.55
C ARG A 340 -7.85 49.32 -9.31
#